data_AF-A0A842M855-F1
#
_entry.id   AF-A0A842M855-F1
#
_cell.length_a   1.000
_cell.length_b   1.000
_cell.length_c   1.000
_cell.angle_alpha   90.00
_cell.angle_beta   90.00
_cell.angle_gamma   90.00
#
_symmetry.space_group_name_H-M   'P 1'
#
loop_
_entity.id
_entity.type
_entity.pdbx_description
1 polymer ?
#
loop_
_entity_poly.entity_id
_entity_poly.type
_entity_poly.pdbx_seq_one_letter_code
_entity_poly.pdbx_strand_id
1 'polypeptide(L)'
;MKMMRLGLVVDEQANFQCSTSTKLELPEILPSIETTLKKLVAAMNALEKPGLSKTEISRLRSIIQAASVYQVKIAEYMDHRGIEAKLIDLDEKYARLVREKGKDSKA
;
A
#
# COMPACT_ATOMS: atom_id res chain seq x y z
N MET A 1 -1.48 -30.57 27.26
CA MET A 1 -0.57 -30.77 28.42
C MET A 1 0.65 -31.63 28.04
N LYS A 2 1.59 -31.11 27.24
CA LYS A 2 2.77 -31.86 26.76
C LYS A 2 4.12 -31.26 27.19
N MET A 3 4.10 -30.12 27.90
CA MET A 3 5.30 -29.39 28.34
C MET A 3 5.89 -29.89 29.66
N MET A 4 5.10 -30.54 30.53
CA MET A 4 5.56 -30.99 31.85
C MET A 4 6.59 -32.14 31.84
N ARG A 5 6.81 -32.83 30.70
CA ARG A 5 7.76 -33.97 30.63
C ARG A 5 9.21 -33.58 30.36
N LEU A 6 9.51 -32.29 30.18
CA LEU A 6 10.83 -31.83 29.77
C LEU A 6 11.61 -31.07 30.86
N GLY A 7 11.11 -30.97 32.09
CA GLY A 7 11.86 -30.34 33.19
C GLY A 7 12.17 -28.85 33.00
N LEU A 8 11.47 -28.15 32.11
CA LEU A 8 11.56 -26.70 31.99
C LEU A 8 10.72 -26.04 33.09
N VAL A 9 11.38 -25.29 33.97
CA VAL A 9 10.73 -24.30 34.85
C VAL A 9 10.27 -23.15 33.98
N VAL A 10 8.96 -22.89 33.97
CA VAL A 10 8.40 -21.68 33.36
C VAL A 10 8.62 -20.56 34.37
N ASP A 11 9.60 -19.71 34.11
CA ASP A 11 9.65 -18.41 34.78
C ASP A 11 8.45 -17.59 34.27
N GLU A 12 7.51 -17.32 35.18
CA GLU A 12 6.42 -16.37 34.98
C GLU A 12 6.99 -14.94 34.92
N GLN A 13 7.72 -14.63 33.84
CA GLN A 13 8.14 -13.26 33.56
C GLN A 13 7.05 -12.55 32.78
N ALA A 14 6.20 -11.90 33.58
CA ALA A 14 5.58 -10.61 33.35
C ALA A 14 5.20 -10.31 31.90
N ASN A 15 3.91 -10.45 31.60
CA ASN A 15 3.10 -9.46 30.88
C ASN A 15 3.88 -8.52 29.94
N PHE A 16 4.50 -9.07 28.88
CA PHE A 16 4.95 -8.24 27.77
C PHE A 16 3.72 -7.81 26.99
N GLN A 17 3.05 -6.78 27.49
CA GLN A 17 2.29 -5.88 26.63
C GLN A 17 3.29 -5.18 25.71
N CYS A 18 3.75 -5.88 24.67
CA CYS A 18 4.49 -5.28 23.57
C CYS A 18 3.49 -4.54 22.68
N SER A 19 2.91 -3.47 23.22
CA SER A 19 2.15 -2.50 22.44
C SER A 19 3.14 -1.45 21.92
N THR A 20 3.96 -1.82 20.93
CA THR A 20 4.69 -0.83 20.13
C THR A 20 3.70 -0.15 19.19
N SER A 21 2.95 0.84 19.69
CA SER A 21 2.22 1.77 18.84
C SER A 21 3.22 2.70 18.16
N THR A 22 3.92 2.20 17.15
CA THR A 22 4.70 3.05 16.25
C THR A 22 3.73 3.85 15.39
N LYS A 23 3.75 5.18 15.51
CA LYS A 23 2.97 6.06 14.63
C LYS A 23 3.47 5.86 13.20
N LEU A 24 2.62 5.33 12.33
CA LEU A 24 2.91 5.19 10.91
C LEU A 24 2.69 6.57 10.26
N GLU A 25 3.77 7.21 9.83
CA GLU A 25 3.69 8.47 9.11
C GLU A 25 3.24 8.23 7.67
N LEU A 26 2.11 8.83 7.29
CA LEU A 26 1.63 8.78 5.91
C LEU A 26 2.40 9.82 5.09
N PRO A 27 2.93 9.45 3.92
CA PRO A 27 3.59 10.41 3.05
C PRO A 27 2.57 11.38 2.45
N GLU A 28 2.92 12.67 2.38
CA GLU A 28 2.09 13.69 1.72
C GLU A 28 1.95 13.43 0.22
N ILE A 29 3.00 12.86 -0.39
CA ILE A 29 3.07 12.56 -1.82
C ILE A 29 3.37 11.08 -2.01
N LEU A 30 2.57 10.41 -2.84
CA LEU A 30 2.80 9.02 -3.20
C LEU A 30 4.14 8.87 -3.94
N PRO A 31 4.96 7.87 -3.58
CA PRO A 31 6.20 7.61 -4.29
C PRO A 31 5.94 7.26 -5.76
N SER A 32 6.74 7.82 -6.67
CA SER A 32 6.66 7.48 -8.09
C SER A 32 6.84 5.98 -8.35
N ILE A 33 6.26 5.49 -9.45
CA ILE A 33 6.45 4.11 -9.92
C ILE A 33 7.95 3.82 -10.12
N GLU A 34 8.69 4.78 -10.66
CA GLU A 34 10.13 4.65 -10.90
C GLU A 34 10.91 4.43 -9.60
N THR A 35 10.60 5.19 -8.55
CA THR A 35 11.31 5.06 -7.26
C THR A 35 10.99 3.72 -6.60
N THR A 36 9.77 3.21 -6.78
CA THR A 36 9.38 1.89 -6.28
C THR A 36 10.05 0.76 -7.06
N LEU A 37 10.16 0.88 -8.38
CA LEU A 37 10.92 -0.07 -9.23
C LEU A 37 12.40 -0.11 -8.85
N LYS A 38 13.03 1.05 -8.60
CA LYS A 38 14.42 1.12 -8.12
C LYS A 38 14.59 0.36 -6.80
N LYS A 39 13.65 0.50 -5.86
CA LYS A 39 13.65 -0.25 -4.59
C LYS A 39 13.49 -1.76 -4.80
N LEU A 40 12.60 -2.17 -5.70
CA LEU A 40 12.40 -3.58 -6.06
C LEU A 40 13.70 -4.21 -6.57
N VAL A 41 14.32 -3.58 -7.58
CA VAL A 41 15.58 -4.06 -8.18
C VAL A 41 16.70 -4.10 -7.14
N ALA A 42 16.83 -3.07 -6.30
CA ALA A 42 17.80 -3.05 -5.22
C ALA A 42 17.60 -4.21 -4.23
N ALA A 43 16.35 -4.54 -3.88
CA ALA A 43 16.03 -5.66 -2.99
C ALA A 43 16.32 -7.02 -3.63
N MET A 44 16.06 -7.18 -4.93
CA MET A 44 16.42 -8.38 -5.69
C MET A 44 17.93 -8.59 -5.72
N ASN A 45 18.69 -7.55 -6.10
CA ASN A 45 20.16 -7.60 -6.10
C ASN A 45 20.74 -7.88 -4.72
N ALA A 46 20.10 -7.37 -3.65
CA ALA A 46 20.51 -7.67 -2.29
C ALA A 46 20.27 -9.13 -1.91
N LEU A 47 19.21 -9.75 -2.44
CA LEU A 47 18.84 -11.14 -2.16
C LEU A 47 19.76 -12.16 -2.84
N GLU A 48 20.39 -11.79 -3.95
CA GLU A 48 21.38 -12.62 -4.66
C GLU A 48 22.71 -12.74 -3.91
N LYS A 49 22.96 -11.88 -2.91
CA LYS A 49 24.22 -11.90 -2.15
C LYS A 49 24.28 -13.13 -1.24
N PRO A 50 25.41 -13.85 -1.19
CA PRO A 50 25.59 -14.94 -0.24
C PRO A 50 25.74 -14.40 1.20
N GLY A 51 25.50 -15.27 2.18
CA GLY A 51 25.74 -14.95 3.60
C GLY A 51 24.62 -14.19 4.31
N LEU A 52 23.45 -14.05 3.70
CA LEU A 52 22.28 -13.43 4.33
C LEU A 52 21.71 -14.28 5.46
N SER A 53 21.35 -13.64 6.56
CA SER A 53 20.58 -14.26 7.64
C SER A 53 19.12 -14.50 7.22
N LYS A 54 18.43 -15.43 7.91
CA LYS A 54 17.00 -15.72 7.65
C LYS A 54 16.12 -14.47 7.81
N THR A 55 16.43 -13.61 8.77
CA THR A 55 15.69 -12.36 9.03
C THR A 55 15.87 -11.37 7.88
N GLU A 56 17.08 -11.24 7.34
CA GLU A 56 17.35 -10.38 6.18
C GLU A 56 16.64 -10.89 4.92
N ILE A 57 16.69 -12.20 4.66
CA ILE A 57 15.96 -12.83 3.54
C ILE A 57 14.47 -12.53 3.66
N SER A 58 13.88 -12.69 4.85
CA SER A 58 12.47 -12.41 5.09
C SER A 58 12.14 -10.94 4.84
N ARG A 59 12.97 -10.02 5.35
CA ARG A 59 12.76 -8.56 5.17
C ARG A 59 12.83 -8.16 3.70
N LEU A 60 13.83 -8.65 2.97
CA LEU A 60 13.99 -8.38 1.54
C LEU A 60 12.81 -8.92 0.73
N ARG A 61 12.34 -10.13 1.04
CA ARG A 61 11.14 -10.69 0.42
C ARG A 61 9.90 -9.86 0.68
N SER A 62 9.71 -9.37 1.92
CA SER A 62 8.58 -8.49 2.25
C SER A 62 8.65 -7.16 1.47
N ILE A 63 9.84 -6.58 1.30
CA ILE A 63 10.02 -5.36 0.49
C ILE A 63 9.67 -5.63 -0.98
N ILE A 64 10.12 -6.75 -1.54
CA ILE A 64 9.82 -7.16 -2.91
C ILE A 64 8.30 -7.29 -3.10
N GLN A 65 7.64 -8.03 -2.19
CA GLN A 65 6.19 -8.22 -2.24
C GLN A 65 5.43 -6.88 -2.14
N ALA A 66 5.82 -6.02 -1.20
CA ALA A 66 5.19 -4.71 -1.03
C ALA A 66 5.34 -3.83 -2.27
N ALA A 67 6.52 -3.82 -2.89
CA ALA A 67 6.78 -3.06 -4.11
C ALA A 67 5.95 -3.58 -5.29
N SER A 68 5.82 -4.90 -5.46
CA SER A 68 4.96 -5.49 -6.49
C SER A 68 3.48 -5.17 -6.28
N VAL A 69 2.98 -5.23 -5.04
CA VAL A 69 1.60 -4.84 -4.73
C VAL A 69 1.35 -3.37 -5.03
N TYR A 70 2.31 -2.50 -4.69
CA TYR A 70 2.22 -1.07 -4.98
C TYR A 70 2.06 -0.78 -6.48
N GLN A 71 2.79 -1.50 -7.34
CA GLN A 71 2.69 -1.36 -8.80
C GLN A 71 1.31 -1.70 -9.36
N VAL A 72 0.62 -2.67 -8.77
CA VAL A 72 -0.77 -2.99 -9.16
C VAL A 72 -1.71 -1.89 -8.66
N LYS A 73 -1.57 -1.49 -7.38
CA LYS A 73 -2.45 -0.51 -6.75
C LYS A 73 -2.36 0.88 -7.36
N ILE A 74 -1.19 1.29 -7.86
CA ILE A 74 -1.04 2.58 -8.52
C ILE A 74 -1.72 2.61 -9.89
N ALA A 75 -1.73 1.49 -10.63
CA ALA A 75 -2.47 1.40 -11.89
C ALA A 75 -3.99 1.52 -11.64
N GLU A 76 -4.51 0.77 -10.66
CA GLU A 76 -5.91 0.90 -10.22
C GLU A 76 -6.25 2.34 -9.82
N TYR A 77 -5.37 2.99 -9.04
CA TYR A 77 -5.55 4.39 -8.65
C TYR A 77 -5.60 5.35 -9.85
N MET A 78 -4.73 5.17 -10.84
CA MET A 78 -4.74 5.99 -12.06
C MET A 78 -6.04 5.80 -12.85
N ASP A 79 -6.54 4.58 -12.95
CA ASP A 79 -7.82 4.29 -13.60
C ASP A 79 -8.98 4.96 -12.85
N HIS A 80 -9.00 4.87 -11.52
CA HIS A 80 -10.00 5.56 -10.69
C HIS A 80 -9.97 7.08 -10.91
N ARG A 81 -8.78 7.70 -10.95
CA ARG A 81 -8.63 9.13 -11.28
C ARG A 81 -9.16 9.48 -12.67
N GLY A 82 -8.93 8.62 -13.65
CA GLY A 82 -9.48 8.78 -14.99
C GLY A 82 -11.01 8.73 -15.01
N ILE A 83 -11.63 7.86 -14.21
CA ILE A 83 -13.09 7.77 -14.07
C ILE A 83 -13.65 9.02 -13.38
N GLU A 84 -13.03 9.47 -12.29
CA GLU A 84 -13.42 10.72 -11.59
C GLU A 84 -13.43 11.91 -12.54
N ALA A 85 -12.40 12.07 -13.37
CA ALA A 85 -12.32 13.16 -14.34
C ALA A 85 -13.46 13.11 -15.37
N LYS A 86 -13.81 11.92 -15.87
CA LYS A 86 -14.95 11.73 -16.79
C LYS A 86 -16.28 12.05 -16.12
N LEU A 87 -16.43 11.71 -14.84
CA LEU A 87 -17.65 11.99 -14.09
C LEU A 87 -17.87 13.51 -13.94
N ILE A 88 -16.80 14.24 -13.60
CA ILE A 88 -16.84 15.71 -13.51
C ILE A 88 -17.21 16.34 -14.86
N ASP A 89 -16.60 15.89 -15.95
CA ASP A 89 -16.92 16.38 -17.31
C ASP A 89 -18.38 16.10 -17.70
N LEU A 90 -18.92 14.93 -17.33
CA LEU A 90 -20.33 14.62 -17.53
C LEU A 90 -21.24 15.52 -16.71
N ASP A 91 -20.96 15.74 -15.43
CA ASP A 91 -21.74 16.64 -14.57
C ASP A 91 -21.77 18.07 -15.13
N GLU A 92 -20.64 18.56 -15.62
CA GLU A 92 -20.55 19.87 -16.28
C GLU A 92 -21.41 19.93 -17.56
N LYS A 93 -21.35 18.88 -18.39
CA LYS A 93 -22.16 18.79 -19.62
C LYS A 93 -23.64 18.73 -19.31
N TYR A 94 -24.07 17.93 -18.33
CA TYR A 94 -25.46 17.89 -17.89
C TYR A 94 -25.92 19.25 -17.35
N ALA A 95 -25.11 19.92 -16.54
CA ALA A 95 -25.41 21.25 -16.04
C ALA A 95 -25.54 22.30 -17.16
N ARG A 96 -24.79 22.16 -18.27
CA ARG A 96 -24.97 23.02 -19.47
C ARG A 96 -26.28 22.70 -20.18
N LEU A 97 -26.57 21.43 -20.45
CA LEU A 97 -27.80 21.01 -21.14
C LEU A 97 -29.06 21.43 -20.38
N VAL A 98 -29.07 21.32 -19.05
CA VAL A 98 -30.19 21.80 -18.22
C VAL A 98 -30.37 23.32 -18.35
N ARG A 99 -29.27 24.08 -18.41
CA ARG A 99 -29.32 25.54 -18.60
C ARG A 99 -29.81 25.94 -19.99
N GLU A 100 -29.47 25.18 -21.03
CA GLU A 100 -29.92 25.42 -22.40
C GLU A 100 -31.41 25.08 -22.56
N LYS A 101 -31.81 23.88 -22.13
CA LYS A 101 -33.20 23.43 -22.22
C LYS A 101 -34.18 24.29 -21.39
N GLY A 102 -33.70 24.85 -20.27
CA GLY A 102 -34.47 25.81 -19.46
C GLY A 102 -34.63 27.19 -20.10
N LYS A 103 -33.78 27.57 -21.07
CA LYS A 103 -33.91 28.80 -21.85
C LYS A 103 -34.86 28.61 -23.04
N ASP A 104 -34.80 27.45 -23.70
CA ASP A 104 -35.67 27.13 -24.84
C ASP A 104 -37.15 26.97 -24.44
N SER A 105 -37.44 26.62 -23.17
CA SER A 105 -38.82 26.53 -22.66
C SER A 105 -39.45 27.87 -22.26
N LYS A 106 -38.70 28.98 -22.32
CA LYS A 106 -39.16 30.33 -21.95
C LYS A 106 -39.27 31.31 -23.13
N ALA A 107 -39.01 30.83 -24.35
CA ALA A 107 -39.25 31.55 -25.61
C ALA A 107 -40.56 31.05 -26.24
#